data_AF-A0A3D1AT55-F1
#
_entry.id   AF-A0A3D1AT55-F1
#
_cell.length_a   1.000
_cell.length_b   1.000
_cell.length_c   1.000
_cell.angle_alpha   90.00
_cell.angle_beta   90.00
_cell.angle_gamma   90.00
#
_symmetry.space_group_name_H-M   'P 1'
#
loop_
_entity.id
_entity.type
_entity.pdbx_description
1 polymer ?
#
loop_
_entity_poly.entity_id
_entity_poly.type
_entity_poly.pdbx_seq_one_letter_code
_entity_poly.pdbx_strand_id
1 'polypeptide(L)'
;MSDYILTLAASQRRQKGLSLQQISAATKITVRCLEAIEVGDFKRLPGGIYNTSYIRQYARAIDIDEYELLGFYHSSTGAPQVTPQIEKVENPSVRGFRPLFQQ
;
A
#
# COMPACT_ATOMS: atom_id res chain seq x y z
N MET A 1 15.94 -0.82 -17.44
CA MET A 1 15.96 -1.52 -16.13
C MET A 1 14.89 -1.00 -15.17
N SER A 2 14.23 0.15 -15.41
CA SER A 2 13.24 0.73 -14.48
C SER A 2 11.98 -0.12 -14.27
N ASP A 3 11.48 -0.80 -15.31
CA ASP A 3 10.11 -1.36 -15.28
C ASP A 3 10.04 -2.85 -14.92
N TYR A 4 11.16 -3.41 -14.44
CA TYR A 4 11.28 -4.84 -14.12
C TYR A 4 10.25 -5.30 -13.08
N ILE A 5 10.02 -4.48 -12.04
CA ILE A 5 9.09 -4.80 -10.96
C ILE A 5 7.64 -4.93 -11.45
N LEU A 6 7.24 -4.18 -12.47
CA LEU A 6 5.91 -4.27 -13.07
C LEU A 6 5.72 -5.61 -13.79
N THR A 7 6.74 -6.02 -14.54
CA THR A 7 6.77 -7.32 -15.23
C THR A 7 6.77 -8.47 -14.24
N LEU A 8 7.53 -8.34 -13.15
CA LEU A 8 7.56 -9.31 -12.05
C LEU A 8 6.18 -9.45 -11.41
N ALA A 9 5.50 -8.34 -11.13
CA ALA A 9 4.17 -8.35 -10.51
C ALA A 9 3.11 -9.08 -11.34
N ALA A 10 3.02 -8.74 -12.63
CA ALA A 10 2.10 -9.42 -13.54
C ALA A 10 2.43 -10.92 -13.68
N SER A 11 3.72 -11.27 -13.69
CA SER A 11 4.17 -12.67 -13.81
C SER A 11 3.88 -13.47 -12.55
N GLN A 12 4.15 -12.92 -11.37
CA GLN A 12 3.91 -13.55 -10.07
C GLN A 12 2.42 -13.87 -9.88
N ARG A 13 1.54 -12.92 -10.24
CA ARG A 13 0.10 -13.15 -10.23
C ARG A 13 -0.30 -14.35 -11.10
N ARG A 14 0.23 -14.42 -12.33
CA ARG A 14 -0.07 -15.52 -13.27
C ARG A 14 0.46 -16.86 -12.75
N GLN A 15 1.66 -16.90 -12.17
CA GLN A 15 2.22 -18.11 -11.56
C GLN A 15 1.36 -18.63 -10.40
N LYS A 16 0.73 -17.73 -9.64
CA LYS A 16 -0.24 -18.07 -8.60
C LYS A 16 -1.63 -18.46 -9.14
N GLY A 17 -1.87 -18.38 -10.45
CA GLY A 17 -3.17 -18.66 -11.04
C GLY A 17 -4.27 -17.67 -10.65
N LEU A 18 -3.91 -16.48 -10.18
CA LEU A 18 -4.87 -15.46 -9.73
C LEU A 18 -5.33 -14.60 -10.91
N SER A 19 -6.64 -14.50 -11.13
CA SER A 19 -7.22 -13.52 -12.04
C SER A 19 -7.32 -12.15 -11.38
N LEU A 20 -7.32 -11.09 -12.18
CA LEU A 20 -7.56 -9.74 -11.67
C LEU A 20 -8.97 -9.62 -11.06
N GLN A 21 -9.94 -10.40 -11.53
CA GLN A 21 -11.28 -10.43 -10.93
C GLN A 21 -11.26 -11.03 -9.52
N GLN A 22 -10.47 -12.07 -9.29
CA GLN A 22 -10.31 -12.67 -7.95
C GLN A 22 -9.67 -11.69 -6.97
N ILE A 23 -8.59 -11.01 -7.39
CA ILE A 23 -7.95 -9.97 -6.57
C ILE A 23 -8.92 -8.81 -6.32
N SER A 24 -9.67 -8.39 -7.34
CA SER A 24 -10.68 -7.34 -7.22
C SER A 24 -11.76 -7.71 -6.21
N ALA A 25 -12.27 -8.94 -6.24
CA ALA A 25 -13.28 -9.42 -5.30
C ALA A 25 -12.79 -9.40 -3.84
N ALA A 26 -11.52 -9.76 -3.63
CA ALA A 26 -10.88 -9.82 -2.31
C ALA A 26 -10.50 -8.44 -1.75
N THR A 27 -9.95 -7.56 -2.58
CA THR A 27 -9.40 -6.25 -2.17
C THR A 27 -10.38 -5.08 -2.33
N LYS A 28 -11.47 -5.28 -3.07
CA LYS A 28 -12.40 -4.23 -3.52
C LYS A 28 -11.78 -3.16 -4.42
N ILE A 29 -10.57 -3.40 -4.92
CA ILE A 29 -9.94 -2.57 -5.96
C ILE A 29 -10.53 -2.97 -7.31
N THR A 30 -10.93 -2.00 -8.12
CA THR A 30 -11.47 -2.31 -9.46
C THR A 30 -10.41 -2.96 -10.35
N VAL A 31 -10.81 -3.88 -11.23
CA VAL A 31 -9.91 -4.52 -12.22
C VAL A 31 -9.13 -3.47 -13.00
N ARG A 32 -9.80 -2.37 -13.40
CA ARG A 32 -9.18 -1.23 -14.11
C ARG A 32 -7.99 -0.61 -13.37
N CYS A 33 -8.05 -0.55 -12.03
CA CYS A 33 -6.97 -0.04 -11.20
C CYS A 33 -5.85 -1.08 -11.04
N LEU A 34 -6.17 -2.37 -10.95
CA LEU A 34 -5.17 -3.44 -10.87
C LEU A 34 -4.36 -3.54 -12.18
N GLU A 35 -5.04 -3.44 -13.33
CA GLU A 35 -4.37 -3.34 -14.64
C GLU A 35 -3.45 -2.12 -14.70
N ALA A 36 -3.92 -0.96 -14.23
CA ALA A 36 -3.13 0.26 -14.18
C ALA A 36 -1.85 0.09 -13.33
N ILE A 37 -1.92 -0.65 -12.22
CA ILE A 37 -0.73 -0.99 -11.42
C ILE A 37 0.22 -1.89 -12.22
N GLU A 38 -0.27 -2.93 -12.91
CA GLU A 38 0.57 -3.85 -13.71
C GLU A 38 1.30 -3.16 -14.86
N VAL A 39 0.73 -2.09 -15.43
CA VAL A 39 1.34 -1.35 -16.55
C VAL A 39 1.96 -0.02 -16.15
N GLY A 40 1.97 0.31 -14.86
CA GLY A 40 2.53 1.57 -14.34
C GLY A 40 1.74 2.83 -14.71
N ASP A 41 0.49 2.71 -15.17
CA ASP A 41 -0.38 3.85 -15.50
C ASP A 41 -1.07 4.41 -14.24
N PHE A 42 -0.27 4.93 -13.32
CA PHE A 42 -0.73 5.40 -12.02
C PHE A 42 -1.68 6.61 -12.09
N LYS A 43 -1.78 7.27 -13.24
CA LYS A 43 -2.73 8.36 -13.51
C LYS A 43 -4.18 7.87 -13.51
N ARG A 44 -4.41 6.57 -13.71
CA ARG A 44 -5.74 5.93 -13.65
C ARG A 44 -6.18 5.54 -12.24
N LEU A 45 -5.31 5.70 -11.24
CA LEU A 45 -5.67 5.47 -9.85
C LEU A 45 -6.43 6.69 -9.28
N PRO A 46 -7.22 6.52 -8.20
CA PRO A 46 -8.04 7.60 -7.64
C PRO A 46 -7.24 8.80 -7.10
N GLY A 47 -5.95 8.64 -6.82
CA GLY A 47 -5.09 9.67 -6.25
C GLY A 47 -5.00 9.63 -4.73
N GLY A 48 -4.17 10.53 -4.18
CA GLY A 48 -3.97 10.71 -2.74
C GLY A 48 -3.54 9.44 -2.02
N ILE A 49 -4.11 9.20 -0.84
CA ILE A 49 -3.80 8.04 0.00
C ILE A 49 -4.21 6.69 -0.63
N TYR A 50 -5.15 6.71 -1.58
CA TYR A 50 -5.67 5.49 -2.19
C TYR A 50 -4.65 4.83 -3.12
N ASN A 51 -3.78 5.60 -3.77
CA ASN A 51 -2.73 5.04 -4.63
C ASN A 51 -1.83 4.08 -3.86
N THR A 52 -1.26 4.55 -2.75
CA THR A 52 -0.33 3.72 -1.95
C THR A 52 -1.06 2.55 -1.30
N SER A 53 -2.32 2.75 -0.85
CA SER A 53 -3.13 1.66 -0.32
C SER A 53 -3.38 0.57 -1.36
N TYR A 54 -3.76 0.94 -2.59
CA TYR A 54 -4.06 -0.03 -3.65
C TYR A 54 -2.81 -0.79 -4.08
N ILE A 55 -1.68 -0.10 -4.19
CA ILE A 55 -0.40 -0.72 -4.52
C ILE A 55 0.02 -1.74 -3.44
N ARG A 56 -0.07 -1.39 -2.15
CA ARG A 56 0.21 -2.34 -1.05
C ARG A 56 -0.71 -3.55 -1.09
N GLN A 57 -2.01 -3.33 -1.24
CA GLN A 57 -3.00 -4.41 -1.28
C GLN A 57 -2.77 -5.35 -2.46
N TYR A 58 -2.42 -4.82 -3.63
CA TYR A 58 -2.07 -5.64 -4.79
C TYR A 58 -0.78 -6.44 -4.56
N ALA A 59 0.29 -5.80 -4.07
CA ALA A 59 1.56 -6.49 -3.75
C ALA A 59 1.36 -7.65 -2.77
N ARG A 60 0.59 -7.42 -1.70
CA ARG A 60 0.23 -8.47 -0.72
C ARG A 60 -0.57 -9.60 -1.35
N ALA A 61 -1.52 -9.30 -2.23
CA ALA A 61 -2.34 -10.32 -2.88
C ALA A 61 -1.50 -11.29 -3.74
N ILE A 62 -0.32 -10.87 -4.20
CA ILE A 62 0.56 -11.65 -5.08
C ILE A 62 1.84 -12.15 -4.41
N ASP A 63 2.09 -11.90 -3.11
CA ASP A 63 3.40 -12.07 -2.43
C ASP A 63 4.56 -11.39 -3.17
N ILE A 64 4.43 -10.08 -3.39
CA ILE A 64 5.59 -9.26 -3.72
C ILE A 64 5.83 -8.27 -2.58
N ASP A 65 7.09 -7.92 -2.38
CA ASP A 65 7.46 -6.88 -1.44
C ASP A 65 6.76 -5.55 -1.82
N GLU A 66 5.90 -5.09 -0.92
CA GLU A 66 5.17 -3.84 -1.09
C GLU A 66 6.10 -2.62 -1.19
N TYR A 67 7.28 -2.67 -0.56
CA TYR A 67 8.25 -1.58 -0.59
C TYR A 67 8.90 -1.43 -1.97
N GLU A 68 9.12 -2.53 -2.69
CA GLU A 68 9.69 -2.50 -4.04
C GLU A 68 8.71 -1.86 -5.02
N LEU A 69 7.44 -2.29 -4.98
CA LEU A 69 6.41 -1.75 -5.87
C LEU A 69 6.03 -0.29 -5.52
N LEU A 70 6.01 0.06 -4.23
CA LEU A 70 5.84 1.46 -3.81
C LEU A 70 7.05 2.33 -4.18
N GLY A 71 8.27 1.81 -4.05
CA GLY A 71 9.48 2.51 -4.44
C GLY A 71 9.46 2.90 -5.91
N PHE A 72 9.00 1.99 -6.77
CA PHE A 72 8.79 2.27 -8.19
C PHE A 72 7.70 3.33 -8.43
N TYR A 73 6.55 3.23 -7.74
CA TYR A 73 5.48 4.21 -7.84
C TYR A 73 5.95 5.62 -7.48
N HIS A 74 6.65 5.78 -6.35
CA HIS A 74 7.14 7.09 -5.91
C HIS A 74 8.22 7.64 -6.84
N SER A 75 9.12 6.78 -7.34
CA SER A 75 10.15 7.19 -8.31
C SER A 75 9.52 7.62 -9.64
N SER A 76 8.43 6.98 -10.06
CA SER A 76 7.75 7.27 -11.33
C SER A 76 6.84 8.50 -11.27
N THR A 77 6.27 8.80 -10.10
CA THR A 77 5.27 9.87 -9.94
C THR A 77 5.80 11.10 -9.21
N GLY A 78 6.97 11.01 -8.57
CA GLY A 78 7.47 12.04 -7.66
C GLY A 78 6.61 12.22 -6.41
N ALA A 79 5.68 11.29 -6.13
CA ALA A 79 4.80 11.38 -4.98
C ALA A 79 5.60 11.22 -3.67
N PRO A 80 5.31 12.03 -2.63
CA PRO A 80 5.99 11.94 -1.35
C PRO A 80 5.75 10.58 -0.70
N GLN A 81 6.82 10.01 -0.14
CA GLN A 81 6.79 8.76 0.61
C GLN A 81 6.02 9.01 1.91
N VAL A 82 4.72 8.70 1.94
CA VAL A 82 3.95 8.70 3.20
C VAL A 82 4.23 7.38 3.90
N THR A 83 5.40 7.28 4.55
CA THR A 83 5.65 6.24 5.54
C THR A 83 4.65 6.46 6.66
N PRO A 84 3.81 5.47 7.02
CA PRO A 84 3.11 5.52 8.28
C PRO A 84 4.22 5.48 9.34
N GLN A 85 4.65 6.65 9.80
CA GLN A 85 5.33 6.74 11.06
C GLN A 85 4.27 6.29 12.05
N ILE A 86 4.32 5.01 12.44
CA ILE A 86 3.75 4.59 13.71
C ILE A 86 4.60 5.36 14.72
N GLU A 87 4.22 6.61 14.97
CA GLU A 87 4.70 7.36 16.10
C GLU A 87 4.29 6.50 17.28
N LYS A 88 5.27 5.76 17.80
CA LYS A 88 5.16 5.03 19.04
C LYS A 88 4.75 6.10 20.04
N VAL A 89 3.44 6.20 20.31
CA VAL A 89 2.92 6.98 21.43
C VAL A 89 3.41 6.26 22.68
N GLU A 90 4.70 6.44 23.00
CA GLU A 90 5.21 6.26 24.35
C GLU A 90 4.54 7.34 25.17
N ASN A 91 3.38 7.02 25.73
CA ASN A 91 2.72 7.89 26.68
C ASN A 91 3.54 7.89 27.98
N PRO A 92 4.32 8.94 28.33
CA PRO A 92 5.09 8.97 29.55
C PRO A 92 4.35 9.75 30.65
N SER A 93 3.01 9.82 30.62
CA SER A 93 2.26 10.54 31.65
C SER A 93 1.00 9.81 32.10
N VAL A 94 1.21 8.76 32.90
CA VAL A 94 0.35 8.48 34.06
C VAL A 94 1.10 8.85 35.34
N ARG A 95 1.49 10.13 35.47
CA ARG A 95 1.86 10.72 36.76
C ARG A 95 0.85 11.80 37.10
N GLY A 96 -0.03 11.50 38.05
CA GLY A 96 -0.79 12.55 38.74
C GLY A 96 -2.28 12.32 38.95
N PHE A 97 -2.75 11.10 39.22
CA PHE A 97 -3.99 10.99 40.00
C PHE A 97 -3.63 11.09 41.49
N ARG A 98 -3.62 12.31 42.05
CA ARG A 98 -3.70 12.51 43.50
C ARG A 98 -5.19 12.60 43.84
N PRO A 99 -5.80 11.60 44.49
CA PRO A 99 -7.15 11.78 44.99
C PRO A 99 -7.12 12.81 46.12
N LEU A 100 -7.83 13.92 45.93
CA LEU A 100 -8.19 14.87 46.97
C LEU A 100 -9.34 14.25 47.78
N PHE A 101 -9.03 13.39 48.74
CA PHE A 101 -9.93 13.19 49.87
C PHE A 101 -9.53 14.19 50.94
N GLN A 102 -10.15 15.36 50.86
CA GLN A 102 -10.25 16.30 51.96
C GLN A 102 -11.63 16.12 52.60
N GLN A 103 -11.68 15.38 53.69
CA GLN A 103 -12.49 15.61 54.89
C GLN A 103 -12.04 14.66 55.99
#